data_AF-A0A4E0R3F7-F1
#
_entry.id   AF-A0A4E0R3F7-F1
#
_cell.length_a   1.000
_cell.length_b   1.000
_cell.length_c   1.000
_cell.angle_alpha   90.00
_cell.angle_beta   90.00
_cell.angle_gamma   90.00
#
_symmetry.space_group_name_H-M   'P 1'
#
loop_
_entity.id
_entity.type
_entity.pdbx_description
1 polymer ?
#
loop_
_entity_poly.entity_id
_entity_poly.type
_entity_poly.pdbx_seq_one_letter_code
_entity_poly.pdbx_strand_id
1 'polypeptide(L)'
;MSDKKAESKLQFCYLCNGYKPPRAHHCRTCKRCVMKMDHHCPWLNTCCGHLNHGYFVLFVLWVPAGCMACVVILAMTVYRDWLLLPLALFHHSFGYFTSTLIDLFMVMFALGLAVGVTIAVGVLAIYQLLAIGKNQTGIETWIVAKANHWRADTGTEPFVYPYDLGRTANLFQVLTWSGRAIGDGIHWPLREGSGEYDLTVEQIRQKHFKQQTRREFRIVRSYAGQCYPCFSFGFRTAIDTPYPDETRIAVRVGDLVHVTRKSKHWLYGQIELVKTTSPQNGTTSGSYISPRGWFPRLCATEVTGDKRIQRLKQD
;
A
#
# COMPACT_ATOMS: atom_id res chain seq x y z
N MET A 1 -29.26 -11.70 17.21
CA MET A 1 -28.97 -10.40 17.83
C MET A 1 -27.51 -10.10 17.55
N SER A 2 -27.18 -9.10 16.73
CA SER A 2 -25.78 -8.72 16.55
C SER A 2 -25.24 -8.18 17.87
N ASP A 3 -24.05 -8.61 18.24
CA ASP A 3 -23.41 -8.17 19.47
C ASP A 3 -22.95 -6.71 19.29
N LYS A 4 -23.82 -5.75 19.66
CA LYS A 4 -23.55 -4.30 19.55
C LYS A 4 -22.21 -3.90 20.14
N LYS A 5 -21.71 -4.65 21.13
CA LYS A 5 -20.39 -4.44 21.74
C LYS A 5 -19.25 -4.72 20.76
N ALA A 6 -19.36 -5.77 19.93
CA ALA A 6 -18.37 -6.07 18.89
C ALA A 6 -18.41 -5.03 17.76
N GLU A 7 -19.60 -4.62 17.32
CA GLU A 7 -19.76 -3.61 16.26
C GLU A 7 -19.05 -2.28 16.57
N SER A 8 -19.10 -1.83 17.84
CA SER A 8 -18.41 -0.60 18.28
C SER A 8 -16.88 -0.67 18.19
N LYS A 9 -16.29 -1.87 18.14
CA LYS A 9 -14.84 -2.09 18.04
C LYS A 9 -14.39 -2.32 16.59
N LEU A 10 -15.32 -2.46 15.66
CA LEU A 10 -15.05 -2.77 14.27
C LEU A 10 -15.08 -1.53 13.38
N GLN A 11 -14.33 -1.60 12.27
CA GLN A 11 -14.33 -0.54 11.27
C GLN A 11 -15.43 -0.77 10.25
N PHE A 12 -16.26 0.23 9.99
CA PHE A 12 -17.24 0.18 8.91
C PHE A 12 -16.61 0.53 7.56
N CYS A 13 -16.96 -0.22 6.52
CA CYS A 13 -16.65 0.10 5.13
C CYS A 13 -17.89 0.68 4.45
N TYR A 14 -17.92 1.99 4.22
CA TYR A 14 -19.03 2.64 3.53
C TYR A 14 -19.20 2.21 2.06
N LEU A 15 -18.11 1.81 1.39
CA LEU A 15 -18.15 1.36 -0.01
C LEU A 15 -18.74 -0.04 -0.17
N CYS A 16 -18.49 -0.93 0.81
CA CYS A 16 -19.05 -2.28 0.82
C CYS A 16 -20.30 -2.40 1.69
N ASN A 17 -20.71 -1.32 2.34
CA ASN A 17 -21.82 -1.26 3.31
C ASN A 17 -21.78 -2.36 4.38
N GLY A 18 -20.63 -2.53 5.06
CA GLY A 18 -20.49 -3.55 6.09
C GLY A 18 -19.27 -3.36 7.01
N TYR A 19 -19.31 -4.01 8.17
CA TYR A 19 -18.16 -4.04 9.08
C TYR A 19 -17.03 -4.90 8.51
N LYS A 20 -15.81 -4.40 8.61
CA LYS A 20 -14.61 -5.12 8.21
C LYS A 20 -14.24 -6.09 9.33
N PRO A 21 -14.06 -7.39 9.04
CA PRO A 21 -13.44 -8.30 9.99
C PRO A 21 -12.06 -7.78 10.45
N PRO A 22 -11.55 -8.23 11.60
CA PRO A 22 -10.18 -7.95 12.00
C PRO A 22 -9.20 -8.25 10.87
N ARG A 23 -8.18 -7.38 10.70
CA ARG A 23 -7.16 -7.47 9.64
C ARG A 23 -7.66 -7.27 8.20
N ALA A 24 -8.96 -7.01 7.98
CA ALA A 24 -9.51 -6.78 6.64
C ALA A 24 -9.39 -5.31 6.21
N HIS A 25 -9.05 -5.09 4.94
CA HIS A 25 -8.96 -3.75 4.34
C HIS A 25 -9.68 -3.67 2.99
N HIS A 26 -10.18 -2.49 2.65
CA HIS A 26 -10.86 -2.26 1.38
C HIS A 26 -9.82 -1.90 0.32
N CYS A 27 -9.72 -2.70 -0.72
CA CYS A 27 -8.90 -2.39 -1.88
C CYS A 27 -9.72 -1.59 -2.89
N ARG A 28 -9.24 -0.40 -3.28
CA ARG A 28 -9.92 0.45 -4.26
C ARG A 28 -9.88 -0.14 -5.67
N THR A 29 -8.78 -0.82 -6.03
CA THR A 29 -8.62 -1.46 -7.34
C THR A 29 -9.57 -2.65 -7.49
N CYS A 30 -9.62 -3.54 -6.50
CA CYS A 30 -10.53 -4.69 -6.51
C CYS A 30 -11.98 -4.34 -6.09
N LYS A 31 -12.23 -3.12 -5.60
CA LYS A 31 -13.54 -2.61 -5.15
C LYS A 31 -14.24 -3.48 -4.09
N ARG A 32 -13.47 -4.15 -3.23
CA ARG A 32 -13.98 -5.02 -2.17
C ARG A 32 -13.08 -5.02 -0.93
N CYS A 33 -13.66 -5.42 0.20
CA CYS A 33 -12.89 -5.76 1.38
C CYS A 33 -12.17 -7.11 1.18
N VAL A 34 -10.90 -7.16 1.55
CA VAL A 34 -10.04 -8.33 1.48
C VAL A 34 -9.62 -8.69 2.90
N MET A 35 -9.88 -9.93 3.32
CA MET A 35 -9.49 -10.46 4.63
C MET A 35 -7.97 -10.58 4.73
N LYS A 36 -7.37 -10.21 5.87
CA LYS A 36 -5.91 -10.16 6.09
C LYS A 36 -5.18 -9.57 4.88
N MET A 37 -5.65 -8.40 4.41
CA MET A 37 -5.12 -7.79 3.19
C MET A 37 -3.67 -7.38 3.42
N ASP A 38 -2.78 -7.88 2.56
CA ASP A 38 -1.38 -7.44 2.55
C ASP A 38 -1.19 -6.28 1.59
N HIS A 39 -1.43 -6.52 0.31
CA HIS A 39 -1.35 -5.49 -0.73
C HIS A 39 -2.20 -5.88 -1.95
N HIS A 40 -2.40 -4.91 -2.84
CA HIS A 40 -2.82 -5.19 -4.20
C HIS A 40 -1.56 -5.38 -5.05
N CYS A 41 -1.38 -6.56 -5.63
CA CYS A 41 -0.21 -6.87 -6.45
C CYS A 41 -0.55 -6.57 -7.92
N PRO A 42 0.11 -5.57 -8.56
CA PRO A 42 -0.14 -5.26 -9.96
C PRO A 42 0.26 -6.41 -10.89
N TRP A 43 1.30 -7.16 -10.53
CA TRP A 43 1.83 -8.28 -11.32
C TRP A 43 0.86 -9.46 -11.43
N LEU A 44 0.06 -9.70 -10.39
CA LEU A 44 -0.96 -10.74 -10.37
C LEU A 44 -2.36 -10.18 -10.68
N ASN A 45 -2.48 -8.87 -10.86
CA ASN A 45 -3.74 -8.15 -11.00
C ASN A 45 -4.81 -8.55 -9.96
N THR A 46 -4.36 -8.79 -8.72
CA THR A 46 -5.24 -9.26 -7.63
C THR A 46 -4.67 -8.84 -6.28
N CYS A 47 -5.52 -8.88 -5.25
CA CYS A 47 -5.06 -8.67 -3.88
C CYS A 47 -4.46 -9.94 -3.29
N CYS A 48 -3.32 -9.77 -2.61
CA CYS A 48 -2.75 -10.76 -1.72
C CYS A 48 -3.38 -10.59 -0.33
N GLY A 49 -3.99 -11.64 0.19
CA GLY A 49 -4.63 -11.67 1.50
C GLY A 49 -4.90 -13.10 1.97
N HIS A 50 -5.78 -13.28 2.94
CA HIS A 50 -5.99 -14.56 3.65
C HIS A 50 -5.97 -15.80 2.76
N LEU A 51 -6.88 -15.84 1.77
CA LEU A 51 -7.15 -17.04 0.97
C LEU A 51 -6.05 -17.36 -0.07
N ASN A 52 -5.16 -16.41 -0.40
CA ASN A 52 -4.12 -16.61 -1.40
C ASN A 52 -2.71 -16.23 -0.94
N HIS A 53 -2.52 -15.91 0.34
CA HIS A 53 -1.22 -15.52 0.87
C HIS A 53 -0.20 -16.67 0.71
N GLY A 54 -0.58 -17.91 1.04
CA GLY A 54 0.28 -19.08 0.85
C GLY A 54 0.70 -19.26 -0.61
N TYR A 55 -0.24 -19.16 -1.56
CA TYR A 55 0.06 -19.25 -2.99
C TYR A 55 0.98 -18.14 -3.48
N PHE A 56 0.77 -16.90 -3.01
CA PHE A 56 1.65 -15.78 -3.33
C PHE A 56 3.08 -16.01 -2.83
N VAL A 57 3.24 -16.50 -1.61
CA VAL A 57 4.56 -16.78 -1.03
C VAL A 57 5.25 -17.91 -1.78
N LEU A 58 4.53 -18.98 -2.11
CA LEU A 58 5.06 -20.06 -2.95
C LEU A 58 5.48 -19.55 -4.33
N PHE A 59 4.69 -18.69 -4.97
CA PHE A 59 5.07 -18.05 -6.24
C PHE A 59 6.38 -17.27 -6.11
N VAL A 60 6.51 -16.42 -5.08
CA VAL A 60 7.71 -15.62 -4.84
C VAL A 60 8.94 -16.46 -4.44
N LEU A 61 8.74 -17.68 -3.91
CA LEU A 61 9.83 -18.64 -3.64
C LEU A 61 10.25 -19.44 -4.88
N TRP A 62 9.29 -19.87 -5.69
CA TRP A 62 9.55 -20.72 -6.86
C TRP A 62 10.10 -19.95 -8.06
N VAL A 63 9.71 -18.68 -8.24
CA VAL A 63 10.27 -17.81 -9.30
C VAL A 63 11.81 -17.71 -9.23
N PRO A 64 12.43 -17.30 -8.11
CA PRO A 64 13.89 -17.21 -8.03
C PRO A 64 14.55 -18.59 -8.10
N ALA A 65 13.92 -19.66 -7.60
CA ALA A 65 14.44 -21.02 -7.75
C ALA A 65 14.49 -21.45 -9.22
N GLY A 66 13.43 -21.21 -9.98
CA GLY A 66 13.39 -21.45 -11.43
C GLY A 66 14.40 -20.61 -12.19
N CYS A 67 14.49 -19.31 -11.88
CA CYS A 67 15.46 -18.42 -12.51
C CYS A 67 16.91 -18.82 -12.18
N MET A 68 17.19 -19.30 -10.96
CA MET A 68 18.51 -19.81 -10.60
C MET A 68 18.88 -21.07 -11.39
N ALA A 69 17.93 -21.98 -11.64
CA ALA A 69 18.16 -23.10 -12.55
C ALA A 69 18.45 -22.61 -13.98
N CYS A 70 17.73 -21.61 -14.48
CA CYS A 70 18.02 -20.98 -15.76
C CYS A 70 19.41 -20.34 -15.80
N VAL A 71 19.84 -19.64 -14.74
CA VAL A 71 21.19 -19.05 -14.64
C VAL A 71 22.25 -20.12 -14.80
N VAL A 72 22.10 -21.27 -14.12
CA VAL A 72 23.04 -22.39 -14.20
C VAL A 72 23.11 -22.95 -15.63
N ILE A 73 21.98 -23.18 -16.29
CA ILE A 73 21.93 -23.69 -17.68
C ILE A 73 22.53 -22.68 -18.66
N LEU A 74 22.17 -21.40 -18.54
CA LEU A 74 22.65 -20.34 -19.43
C LEU A 74 24.14 -20.08 -19.25
N ALA A 75 24.66 -20.11 -18.02
CA ALA A 75 26.09 -19.99 -17.75
C ALA A 75 26.90 -21.14 -18.39
N MET A 76 26.40 -22.38 -18.31
CA MET A 76 27.02 -23.50 -19.02
C MET A 76 26.99 -23.33 -20.54
N THR A 77 25.90 -22.76 -21.07
CA THR A 77 25.76 -22.47 -22.52
C THR A 77 26.76 -21.41 -22.97
N VAL A 78 26.91 -20.30 -22.23
CA VAL A 78 27.94 -19.28 -22.49
C VAL A 78 29.33 -19.89 -22.47
N TYR A 79 29.62 -20.73 -21.48
CA TYR A 79 30.93 -21.39 -21.37
C TYR A 79 31.21 -22.30 -22.58
N ARG A 80 30.23 -23.10 -22.99
CA ARG A 80 30.32 -23.94 -24.20
C ARG A 80 30.56 -23.10 -25.45
N ASP A 81 29.77 -22.05 -25.66
CA ASP A 81 29.85 -21.23 -26.87
C ASP A 81 31.18 -20.47 -26.93
N TRP A 82 31.70 -20.03 -25.78
CA TRP A 82 33.04 -19.45 -25.66
C TRP A 82 34.14 -20.43 -26.06
N LEU A 83 34.05 -21.70 -25.64
CA LEU A 83 35.01 -22.75 -26.02
C LEU A 83 34.94 -23.11 -27.52
N LEU A 84 33.76 -23.02 -28.14
CA LEU A 84 33.56 -23.34 -29.56
C LEU A 84 33.84 -22.16 -30.51
N LEU A 85 33.93 -20.93 -29.98
CA LEU A 85 34.16 -19.73 -30.77
C LEU A 85 35.43 -19.79 -31.66
N PRO A 86 36.60 -20.31 -31.20
CA PRO A 86 37.78 -20.45 -32.05
C PRO A 86 37.56 -21.40 -33.24
N LEU A 87 36.78 -22.46 -33.06
CA LEU A 87 36.45 -23.41 -34.14
C LEU A 87 35.52 -22.76 -35.17
N ALA A 88 34.54 -21.98 -34.71
CA ALA A 88 33.63 -21.23 -35.58
C ALA A 88 34.38 -20.17 -36.41
N LEU A 89 35.37 -19.48 -35.81
CA LEU A 89 36.24 -18.53 -36.51
C LEU A 89 37.11 -19.21 -37.58
N PHE A 90 37.57 -20.44 -37.33
CA PHE A 90 38.39 -21.20 -38.27
C PHE A 90 37.62 -21.71 -39.49
N HIS A 91 36.32 -22.02 -39.34
CA HIS A 91 35.51 -22.65 -40.40
C HIS A 91 34.99 -21.68 -41.49
N HIS A 92 35.44 -20.41 -41.51
CA HIS A 92 35.23 -19.35 -42.52
C HIS A 92 33.82 -19.15 -43.11
N SER A 93 32.80 -19.81 -42.58
CA SER A 93 31.45 -19.76 -43.12
C SER A 93 30.70 -18.60 -42.47
N PHE A 94 30.50 -17.52 -43.22
CA PHE A 94 29.88 -16.27 -42.73
C PHE A 94 28.57 -16.51 -41.96
N GLY A 95 27.72 -17.44 -42.44
CA GLY A 95 26.47 -17.80 -41.75
C GLY A 95 26.68 -18.37 -40.34
N TYR A 96 27.61 -19.30 -40.16
CA TYR A 96 27.89 -19.93 -38.86
C TYR A 96 28.45 -18.92 -37.85
N PHE A 97 29.31 -18.01 -38.29
CA PHE A 97 29.84 -16.94 -37.44
C PHE A 97 28.72 -16.00 -36.96
N THR A 98 27.85 -15.56 -37.89
CA THR A 98 26.73 -14.68 -37.53
C THR A 98 25.75 -15.33 -36.55
N SER A 99 25.42 -16.62 -36.72
CA SER A 99 24.54 -17.34 -35.79
C SER A 99 25.15 -17.44 -34.39
N THR A 100 26.44 -17.77 -34.27
CA THR A 100 27.11 -17.88 -32.97
C THR A 100 27.14 -16.55 -32.21
N LEU A 101 27.34 -15.42 -32.90
CA LEU A 101 27.29 -14.10 -32.27
C LEU A 101 25.89 -13.73 -31.79
N ILE A 102 24.86 -14.03 -32.59
CA ILE A 102 23.46 -13.78 -32.20
C ILE A 102 23.09 -14.64 -31.00
N ASP A 103 23.44 -15.93 -31.03
CA ASP A 103 23.18 -16.86 -29.92
C ASP A 103 23.86 -16.38 -28.64
N LEU A 104 25.14 -16.03 -28.70
CA LEU A 104 25.89 -15.49 -27.56
C LEU A 104 25.22 -14.24 -26.99
N PHE A 105 24.81 -13.29 -27.84
CA PHE A 105 24.11 -12.09 -27.41
C PHE A 105 22.78 -12.42 -26.72
N MET A 106 21.97 -13.28 -27.31
CA MET A 106 20.66 -13.67 -26.76
C MET A 106 20.81 -14.41 -25.43
N VAL A 107 21.79 -15.31 -25.31
CA VAL A 107 22.07 -16.05 -24.07
C VAL A 107 22.59 -15.11 -22.99
N MET A 108 23.49 -14.16 -23.31
CA MET A 108 23.97 -13.16 -22.35
C MET A 108 22.85 -12.24 -21.86
N PHE A 109 21.96 -11.81 -22.76
CA PHE A 109 20.78 -11.01 -22.39
C PHE A 109 19.83 -11.80 -21.48
N ALA A 110 19.51 -13.06 -21.84
CA ALA A 110 18.68 -13.94 -21.03
C ALA A 110 19.31 -14.24 -19.66
N LEU A 111 20.62 -14.44 -19.59
CA LEU A 111 21.37 -14.62 -18.35
C LEU A 111 21.27 -13.38 -17.45
N GLY A 112 21.46 -12.19 -18.02
CA GLY A 112 21.30 -10.92 -17.32
C GLY A 112 19.89 -10.76 -16.72
N LEU A 113 18.84 -11.07 -17.48
CA LEU A 113 17.46 -11.05 -16.99
C LEU A 113 17.23 -12.08 -15.88
N ALA A 114 17.71 -13.32 -16.05
CA ALA A 114 17.54 -14.38 -15.07
C ALA A 114 18.25 -14.06 -13.74
N VAL A 115 19.47 -13.52 -13.79
CA VAL A 115 20.19 -13.02 -12.60
C VAL A 115 19.43 -11.87 -11.95
N GLY A 116 18.99 -10.88 -12.74
CA GLY A 116 18.24 -9.73 -12.26
C GLY A 116 16.96 -10.12 -11.52
N VAL A 117 16.16 -11.03 -12.11
CA VAL A 117 14.93 -11.54 -11.48
C VAL A 117 15.24 -12.36 -10.23
N THR A 118 16.27 -13.21 -10.26
CA THR A 118 16.68 -14.02 -9.10
C THR A 118 17.01 -13.13 -7.90
N ILE A 119 17.76 -12.05 -8.11
CA ILE A 119 18.12 -11.10 -7.04
C ILE A 119 16.89 -10.31 -6.59
N ALA A 120 16.17 -9.67 -7.52
CA ALA A 120 15.06 -8.78 -7.19
C ALA A 120 13.90 -9.52 -6.47
N VAL A 121 13.47 -10.66 -7.02
CA VAL A 121 12.40 -11.47 -6.44
C VAL A 121 12.90 -12.27 -5.23
N GLY A 122 14.16 -12.68 -5.22
CA GLY A 122 14.78 -13.34 -4.06
C GLY A 122 14.81 -12.44 -2.81
N VAL A 123 15.15 -11.16 -2.97
CA VAL A 123 15.06 -10.17 -1.89
C VAL A 123 13.61 -10.00 -1.42
N LEU A 124 12.65 -9.93 -2.34
CA LEU A 124 11.23 -9.90 -1.99
C LEU A 124 10.81 -11.16 -1.21
N ALA A 125 11.29 -12.34 -1.59
CA ALA A 125 11.02 -13.60 -0.90
C ALA A 125 11.49 -13.56 0.56
N ILE A 126 12.70 -13.05 0.80
CA ILE A 126 13.24 -12.88 2.15
C ILE A 126 12.36 -11.93 2.96
N TYR A 127 11.98 -10.78 2.41
CA TYR A 127 11.09 -9.84 3.11
C TYR A 127 9.74 -10.46 3.46
N GLN A 128 9.14 -11.24 2.55
CA GLN A 128 7.87 -11.92 2.80
C GLN A 128 8.01 -12.97 3.91
N LEU A 129 9.07 -13.79 3.90
CA LEU A 129 9.32 -14.76 4.97
C LEU A 129 9.54 -14.09 6.33
N LEU A 130 10.27 -12.97 6.37
CA LEU A 130 10.47 -12.20 7.60
C LEU A 130 9.17 -11.57 8.12
N ALA A 131 8.30 -11.07 7.24
CA ALA A 131 6.99 -10.52 7.59
C ALA A 131 6.06 -11.61 8.14
N ILE A 132 6.03 -12.78 7.49
CA ILE A 132 5.29 -13.97 7.95
C ILE A 132 5.82 -14.42 9.30
N GLY A 133 7.14 -14.42 9.53
CA GLY A 133 7.73 -14.76 10.83
C GLY A 133 7.24 -13.87 11.99
N LYS A 134 6.78 -12.64 11.70
CA LYS A 134 6.15 -11.72 12.67
C LYS A 134 4.62 -11.74 12.63
N ASN A 135 4.03 -12.55 11.74
CA ASN A 135 2.60 -12.59 11.40
C ASN A 135 1.99 -11.21 11.11
N GLN A 136 2.77 -10.32 10.47
CA GLN A 136 2.35 -8.97 10.09
C GLN A 136 2.25 -8.87 8.58
N THR A 137 1.14 -8.32 8.11
CA THR A 137 1.04 -7.79 6.75
C THR A 137 1.72 -6.43 6.65
N GLY A 138 2.03 -5.98 5.44
CA GLY A 138 2.60 -4.66 5.20
C GLY A 138 1.75 -3.52 5.76
N ILE A 139 0.41 -3.65 5.69
CA ILE A 139 -0.51 -2.67 6.30
C ILE A 139 -0.38 -2.66 7.83
N GLU A 140 -0.30 -3.83 8.45
CA GLU A 140 -0.21 -3.97 9.90
C GLU A 140 1.11 -3.46 10.45
N THR A 141 2.22 -3.71 9.75
CA THR A 141 3.54 -3.15 10.10
C THR A 141 3.49 -1.63 10.19
N TRP A 142 2.80 -0.95 9.27
CA TRP A 142 2.61 0.50 9.33
C TRP A 142 1.71 0.96 10.49
N ILE A 143 0.68 0.20 10.84
CA ILE A 143 -0.19 0.50 11.99
C ILE A 143 0.61 0.41 13.29
N VAL A 144 1.38 -0.67 13.46
CA VAL A 144 2.23 -0.92 14.64
C VAL A 144 3.36 0.10 14.73
N ALA A 145 4.05 0.39 13.63
CA ALA A 145 5.13 1.38 13.62
C ALA A 145 4.62 2.76 14.06
N LYS A 146 3.44 3.17 13.59
CA LYS A 146 2.81 4.42 14.02
C LYS A 146 2.41 4.38 15.50
N ALA A 147 1.82 3.27 15.95
CA ALA A 147 1.43 3.08 17.35
C ALA A 147 2.64 3.24 18.29
N ASN A 148 3.79 2.66 17.92
CA ASN A 148 5.02 2.71 18.69
C ASN A 148 5.71 4.07 18.64
N HIS A 149 5.72 4.75 17.50
CA HIS A 149 6.26 6.11 17.40
C HIS A 149 5.54 7.06 18.36
N TRP A 150 4.21 7.01 18.38
CA TRP A 150 3.39 7.79 19.32
C TRP A 150 3.70 7.49 20.78
N ARG A 151 3.85 6.20 21.11
CA ARG A 151 4.11 5.74 22.47
C ARG A 151 5.48 6.15 22.97
N ALA A 152 6.48 6.14 22.08
CA ALA A 152 7.82 6.65 22.38
C ALA A 152 7.79 8.14 22.71
N ASP A 153 7.03 8.95 21.94
CA ASP A 153 6.89 10.39 22.20
C ASP A 153 6.17 10.68 23.53
N THR A 154 5.23 9.81 23.95
CA THR A 154 4.46 9.98 25.19
C THR A 154 5.04 9.24 26.40
N GLY A 155 6.16 8.52 26.25
CA GLY A 155 6.77 7.74 27.34
C GLY A 155 5.92 6.56 27.82
N THR A 156 5.06 6.01 26.96
CA THR A 156 4.19 4.86 27.27
C THR A 156 4.76 3.57 26.69
N GLU A 157 4.41 2.44 27.30
CA GLU A 157 4.85 1.11 26.85
C GLU A 157 4.52 0.81 25.37
N PRO A 158 5.38 0.08 24.64
CA PRO A 158 5.16 -0.30 23.25
C PRO A 158 3.86 -1.05 23.01
N PHE A 159 3.30 -0.91 21.81
CA PHE A 159 2.10 -1.64 21.41
C PHE A 159 2.38 -3.14 21.29
N VAL A 160 1.63 -3.94 22.02
CA VAL A 160 1.69 -5.41 21.95
C VAL A 160 0.89 -5.88 20.75
N TYR A 161 1.56 -6.49 19.77
CA TYR A 161 0.90 -7.00 18.58
C TYR A 161 0.16 -8.33 18.86
N PRO A 162 -1.16 -8.42 18.62
CA PRO A 162 -1.98 -9.52 19.13
C PRO A 162 -1.82 -10.84 18.36
N TYR A 163 -1.33 -10.81 17.11
CA TYR A 163 -1.30 -11.98 16.23
C TYR A 163 0.07 -12.68 16.16
N ASP A 164 1.05 -12.26 16.96
CA ASP A 164 2.37 -12.93 17.01
C ASP A 164 2.33 -14.14 17.96
N LEU A 165 2.37 -15.34 17.38
CA LEU A 165 2.33 -16.63 18.08
C LEU A 165 3.72 -17.28 18.23
N GLY A 166 4.78 -16.56 17.86
CA GLY A 166 6.13 -17.12 17.71
C GLY A 166 6.43 -17.54 16.27
N ARG A 167 7.71 -17.43 15.88
CA ARG A 167 8.15 -17.51 14.47
C ARG A 167 7.69 -18.77 13.72
N THR A 168 7.78 -19.93 14.36
CA THR A 168 7.40 -21.22 13.76
C THR A 168 5.88 -21.32 13.59
N ALA A 169 5.11 -21.02 14.62
CA ALA A 169 3.64 -21.01 14.56
C ALA A 169 3.14 -20.01 13.52
N ASN A 170 3.75 -18.82 13.45
CA ASN A 170 3.43 -17.79 12.47
C ASN A 170 3.68 -18.25 11.02
N LEU A 171 4.76 -18.98 10.76
CA LEU A 171 5.04 -19.59 9.45
C LEU A 171 3.93 -20.56 9.05
N PHE A 172 3.52 -21.46 9.94
CA PHE A 172 2.46 -22.44 9.67
C PHE A 172 1.06 -21.83 9.54
N GLN A 173 0.84 -20.58 9.97
CA GLN A 173 -0.40 -19.84 9.68
C GLN A 173 -0.55 -19.49 8.19
N VAL A 174 0.52 -19.54 7.41
CA VAL A 174 0.54 -19.18 5.98
C VAL A 174 1.00 -20.34 5.10
N LEU A 175 2.11 -21.00 5.50
CA LEU A 175 2.72 -22.11 4.77
C LEU A 175 2.22 -23.43 5.34
N THR A 176 1.07 -23.86 4.84
CA THR A 176 0.47 -25.15 5.19
C THR A 176 0.89 -26.23 4.21
N TRP A 177 0.93 -27.48 4.67
CA TRP A 177 1.21 -28.62 3.79
C TRP A 177 0.15 -28.79 2.68
N SER A 178 -1.10 -28.45 2.96
CA SER A 178 -2.20 -28.51 1.97
C SER A 178 -2.21 -27.33 1.01
N GLY A 179 -1.40 -26.29 1.26
CA GLY A 179 -1.46 -25.01 0.55
C GLY A 179 -2.73 -24.18 0.79
N ARG A 180 -3.67 -24.67 1.62
CA ARG A 180 -4.92 -23.97 1.95
C ARG A 180 -4.72 -23.07 3.17
N ALA A 181 -5.40 -21.92 3.15
CA ALA A 181 -5.43 -21.01 4.29
C ALA A 181 -6.12 -21.66 5.50
N ILE A 182 -5.56 -21.48 6.71
CA ILE A 182 -6.15 -21.98 7.96
C ILE A 182 -7.11 -20.95 8.53
N GLY A 183 -8.27 -21.39 9.00
CA GLY A 183 -9.26 -20.52 9.64
C GLY A 183 -10.16 -19.78 8.65
N ASP A 184 -11.17 -19.13 9.18
CA ASP A 184 -12.25 -18.48 8.43
C ASP A 184 -11.89 -17.09 7.88
N GLY A 185 -10.77 -16.51 8.32
CA GLY A 185 -10.33 -15.16 7.95
C GLY A 185 -11.06 -14.05 8.71
N ILE A 186 -11.83 -14.40 9.74
CA ILE A 186 -12.59 -13.50 10.60
C ILE A 186 -12.00 -13.58 12.02
N HIS A 187 -11.91 -14.78 12.56
CA HIS A 187 -11.34 -15.07 13.87
C HIS A 187 -9.88 -15.53 13.71
N TRP A 188 -9.02 -15.01 14.56
CA TRP A 188 -7.59 -15.25 14.49
C TRP A 188 -7.05 -15.80 15.80
N PRO A 189 -6.10 -16.73 15.78
CA PRO A 189 -5.35 -17.10 16.98
C PRO A 189 -4.62 -15.88 17.54
N LEU A 190 -4.67 -15.74 18.87
CA LEU A 190 -4.16 -14.58 19.59
C LEU A 190 -3.02 -14.98 20.52
N ARG A 191 -2.09 -14.06 20.71
CA ARG A 191 -1.11 -14.10 21.79
C ARG A 191 -1.83 -14.00 23.13
N GLU A 192 -1.33 -14.72 24.13
CA GLU A 192 -1.87 -14.66 25.49
C GLU A 192 -1.94 -13.22 26.02
N GLY A 193 -3.05 -12.87 26.67
CA GLY A 193 -3.32 -11.53 27.17
C GLY A 193 -3.78 -10.50 26.11
N SER A 194 -3.86 -10.88 24.83
CA SER A 194 -4.31 -9.99 23.75
C SER A 194 -5.81 -10.17 23.45
N GLY A 195 -6.48 -9.08 23.09
CA GLY A 195 -7.85 -9.08 22.61
C GLY A 195 -7.97 -9.18 21.09
N GLU A 196 -9.07 -9.77 20.63
CA GLU A 196 -9.35 -9.99 19.20
C GLU A 196 -9.33 -8.70 18.35
N TYR A 197 -9.78 -7.59 18.96
CA TYR A 197 -9.96 -6.31 18.28
C TYR A 197 -8.87 -5.29 18.61
N ASP A 198 -7.81 -5.64 19.34
CA ASP A 198 -6.85 -4.66 19.87
C ASP A 198 -6.19 -3.83 18.76
N LEU A 199 -5.75 -4.48 17.68
CA LEU A 199 -5.21 -3.78 16.51
C LEU A 199 -6.27 -2.91 15.81
N THR A 200 -7.53 -3.39 15.75
CA THR A 200 -8.63 -2.68 15.10
C THR A 200 -8.99 -1.41 15.87
N VAL A 201 -9.07 -1.51 17.20
CA VAL A 201 -9.31 -0.40 18.13
C VAL A 201 -8.17 0.60 18.08
N GLU A 202 -6.92 0.14 18.07
CA GLU A 202 -5.75 1.02 17.88
C GLU A 202 -5.85 1.78 16.55
N GLN A 203 -6.20 1.11 15.45
CA GLN A 203 -6.37 1.76 14.16
C GLN A 203 -7.55 2.76 14.13
N ILE A 204 -8.64 2.47 14.85
CA ILE A 204 -9.77 3.41 15.03
C ILE A 204 -9.31 4.64 15.81
N ARG A 205 -8.58 4.46 16.92
CA ARG A 205 -7.99 5.56 17.70
C ARG A 205 -7.09 6.45 16.84
N GLN A 206 -6.22 5.85 16.03
CA GLN A 206 -5.36 6.59 15.09
C GLN A 206 -6.17 7.41 14.07
N LYS A 207 -7.32 6.91 13.61
CA LYS A 207 -8.21 7.64 12.69
C LYS A 207 -8.94 8.79 13.38
N HIS A 208 -9.46 8.58 14.58
CA HIS A 208 -10.09 9.65 15.38
C HIS A 208 -9.09 10.76 15.69
N PHE A 209 -7.88 10.39 16.11
CA PHE A 209 -6.83 11.37 16.36
C PHE A 209 -6.51 12.19 15.10
N LYS A 210 -6.39 11.52 13.94
CA LYS A 210 -6.19 12.20 12.65
C LYS A 210 -7.34 13.13 12.26
N GLN A 211 -8.57 12.82 12.67
CA GLN A 211 -9.73 13.70 12.45
C GLN A 211 -9.72 14.91 13.40
N GLN A 212 -9.32 14.72 14.66
CA GLN A 212 -9.23 15.80 15.65
C GLN A 212 -8.10 16.79 15.34
N THR A 213 -7.00 16.30 14.77
CA THR A 213 -5.83 17.11 14.41
C THR A 213 -5.86 17.64 12.98
N ARG A 214 -6.97 17.44 12.25
CA ARG A 214 -7.13 18.01 10.91
C ARG A 214 -7.14 19.53 10.98
N ARG A 215 -6.50 20.17 10.01
CA ARG A 215 -6.41 21.63 9.91
C ARG A 215 -7.27 22.12 8.77
N GLU A 216 -7.92 23.26 8.96
CA GLU A 216 -8.73 23.91 7.94
C GLU A 216 -7.85 24.80 7.06
N PHE A 217 -7.95 24.62 5.76
CA PHE A 217 -7.27 25.42 4.77
C PHE A 217 -8.29 26.03 3.80
N ARG A 218 -8.12 27.30 3.47
CA ARG A 218 -8.90 27.98 2.43
C ARG A 218 -8.09 28.04 1.16
N ILE A 219 -8.71 27.66 0.05
CA ILE A 219 -8.05 27.71 -1.27
C ILE A 219 -8.03 29.16 -1.76
N VAL A 220 -6.83 29.66 -2.01
CA VAL A 220 -6.55 31.00 -2.56
C VAL A 220 -6.15 30.96 -4.03
N ARG A 221 -5.77 29.77 -4.53
CA ARG A 221 -5.39 29.56 -5.93
C ARG A 221 -5.92 28.22 -6.44
N SER A 222 -6.58 28.25 -7.59
CA SER A 222 -7.15 27.06 -8.20
C SER A 222 -6.08 26.09 -8.72
N TYR A 223 -6.39 24.80 -8.67
CA TYR A 223 -5.57 23.73 -9.24
C TYR A 223 -6.48 22.67 -9.88
N ALA A 224 -6.19 22.29 -11.11
CA ALA A 224 -7.05 21.42 -11.90
C ALA A 224 -6.76 19.90 -11.72
N GLY A 225 -5.84 19.50 -10.83
CA GLY A 225 -5.49 18.09 -10.64
C GLY A 225 -4.41 17.55 -11.59
N GLN A 226 -3.65 18.43 -12.25
CA GLN A 226 -2.61 18.07 -13.23
C GLN A 226 -1.49 17.22 -12.60
N CYS A 227 -1.01 16.18 -13.30
CA CYS A 227 0.05 15.30 -12.82
C CYS A 227 1.43 15.99 -12.70
N TYR A 228 1.69 16.99 -13.54
CA TYR A 228 2.98 17.69 -13.60
C TYR A 228 2.80 19.21 -13.53
N PRO A 229 2.81 19.81 -12.33
CA PRO A 229 2.44 21.21 -12.14
C PRO A 229 3.62 22.19 -12.35
N CYS A 230 4.65 21.87 -13.15
CA CYS A 230 5.88 22.68 -13.21
C CYS A 230 5.66 24.12 -13.67
N PHE A 231 4.83 24.34 -14.70
CA PHE A 231 4.58 25.66 -15.28
C PHE A 231 3.69 26.52 -14.38
N SER A 232 2.81 25.88 -13.61
CA SER A 232 1.83 26.57 -12.76
C SER A 232 2.34 26.78 -11.34
N PHE A 233 3.10 25.84 -10.77
CA PHE A 233 3.50 25.82 -9.35
C PHE A 233 5.00 25.63 -9.14
N GLY A 234 5.79 25.72 -10.21
CA GLY A 234 7.24 25.67 -10.19
C GLY A 234 7.82 24.25 -10.20
N PHE A 235 9.09 24.17 -10.60
CA PHE A 235 9.83 22.92 -10.79
C PHE A 235 9.98 22.11 -9.50
N ARG A 236 10.18 22.78 -8.35
CA ARG A 236 10.29 22.12 -7.04
C ARG A 236 9.02 21.37 -6.63
N THR A 237 7.85 21.93 -6.92
CA THR A 237 6.56 21.27 -6.67
C THR A 237 6.39 20.05 -7.55
N ALA A 238 6.88 20.10 -8.81
CA ALA A 238 6.78 19.01 -9.76
C ALA A 238 7.73 17.84 -9.42
N ILE A 239 8.93 18.11 -8.93
CA ILE A 239 9.86 17.06 -8.47
C ILE A 239 9.34 16.38 -7.21
N ASP A 240 8.86 17.15 -6.23
CA ASP A 240 8.37 16.61 -4.95
C ASP A 240 6.92 16.07 -5.03
N THR A 241 6.53 15.56 -6.21
CA THR A 241 5.18 15.04 -6.44
C THR A 241 4.91 13.80 -5.58
N PRO A 242 3.77 13.72 -4.86
CA PRO A 242 3.40 12.55 -4.07
C PRO A 242 3.27 11.29 -4.92
N TYR A 243 3.41 10.13 -4.26
CA TYR A 243 3.36 8.81 -4.90
C TYR A 243 2.12 8.63 -5.81
N PRO A 244 2.25 7.93 -6.96
CA PRO A 244 1.20 7.84 -7.97
C PRO A 244 -0.14 7.25 -7.49
N ASP A 245 -0.10 6.35 -6.51
CA ASP A 245 -1.29 5.64 -6.01
C ASP A 245 -2.24 6.54 -5.19
N GLU A 246 -1.80 7.75 -4.82
CA GLU A 246 -2.59 8.70 -4.08
C GLU A 246 -3.26 9.70 -5.02
N THR A 247 -4.59 9.83 -4.91
CA THR A 247 -5.40 10.68 -5.79
C THR A 247 -5.03 12.16 -5.67
N ARG A 248 -5.01 12.88 -6.80
CA ARG A 248 -4.97 14.34 -6.84
C ARG A 248 -6.40 14.88 -6.91
N ILE A 249 -6.63 16.06 -6.32
CA ILE A 249 -7.95 16.72 -6.39
C ILE A 249 -7.85 18.05 -7.09
N ALA A 250 -8.86 18.35 -7.89
CA ALA A 250 -9.10 19.70 -8.37
C ALA A 250 -9.69 20.53 -7.23
N VAL A 251 -9.13 21.73 -7.03
CA VAL A 251 -9.56 22.70 -6.01
C VAL A 251 -9.77 24.07 -6.65
N ARG A 252 -10.77 24.81 -6.19
CA ARG A 252 -11.13 26.14 -6.69
C ARG A 252 -10.98 27.18 -5.59
N VAL A 253 -10.69 28.43 -5.99
CA VAL A 253 -10.63 29.55 -5.04
C VAL A 253 -11.93 29.63 -4.24
N GLY A 254 -11.80 29.72 -2.91
CA GLY A 254 -12.93 29.77 -1.99
C GLY A 254 -13.27 28.43 -1.32
N ASP A 255 -12.86 27.30 -1.89
CA ASP A 255 -13.07 25.98 -1.29
C ASP A 255 -12.46 25.90 0.11
N LEU A 256 -13.15 25.23 1.04
CA LEU A 256 -12.60 24.87 2.35
C LEU A 256 -12.16 23.41 2.31
N VAL A 257 -10.93 23.16 2.74
CA VAL A 257 -10.32 21.82 2.70
C VAL A 257 -9.81 21.45 4.09
N HIS A 258 -10.28 20.30 4.60
CA HIS A 258 -9.74 19.71 5.82
C HIS A 258 -8.50 18.90 5.48
N VAL A 259 -7.33 19.47 5.76
CA VAL A 259 -6.03 18.88 5.50
C VAL A 259 -5.64 17.94 6.63
N THR A 260 -5.20 16.73 6.28
CA THR A 260 -4.82 15.69 7.23
C THR A 260 -3.38 15.20 7.08
N ARG A 261 -2.71 15.53 5.97
CA ARG A 261 -1.27 15.29 5.78
C ARG A 261 -0.65 16.48 5.05
N LYS A 262 0.62 16.73 5.36
CA LYS A 262 1.44 17.75 4.70
C LYS A 262 2.76 17.12 4.26
N SER A 263 3.20 17.51 3.08
CA SER A 263 4.57 17.36 2.59
C SER A 263 5.18 18.76 2.43
N LYS A 264 6.42 18.85 1.98
CA LYS A 264 7.13 20.12 1.77
C LYS A 264 6.36 21.06 0.83
N HIS A 265 5.92 20.54 -0.33
CA HIS A 265 5.24 21.32 -1.37
C HIS A 265 3.78 20.91 -1.63
N TRP A 266 3.26 19.92 -0.90
CA TRP A 266 1.94 19.33 -1.15
C TRP A 266 1.11 19.17 0.12
N LEU A 267 -0.21 19.28 0.01
CA LEU A 267 -1.18 19.06 1.07
C LEU A 267 -2.17 17.97 0.65
N TYR A 268 -2.53 17.07 1.57
CA TYR A 268 -3.55 16.04 1.36
C TYR A 268 -4.76 16.33 2.23
N GLY A 269 -5.91 16.52 1.59
CA GLY A 269 -7.12 16.91 2.30
C GLY A 269 -8.39 16.44 1.61
N GLN A 270 -9.50 16.76 2.26
CA GLN A 270 -10.86 16.49 1.81
C GLN A 270 -11.61 17.81 1.67
N ILE A 271 -12.28 18.02 0.53
CA ILE A 271 -13.03 19.25 0.26
C ILE A 271 -14.34 19.23 1.04
N GLU A 272 -14.66 20.27 1.79
CA GLU A 272 -15.96 20.42 2.42
C GLU A 272 -17.01 20.73 1.35
N LEU A 273 -17.96 19.81 1.16
CA LEU A 273 -19.11 20.07 0.30
C LEU A 273 -20.09 20.95 1.07
N VAL A 274 -20.25 22.19 0.63
CA VAL A 274 -21.33 23.06 1.12
C VAL A 274 -22.65 22.41 0.68
N LYS A 275 -23.47 21.97 1.63
CA LYS A 275 -24.86 21.60 1.33
C LYS A 275 -25.58 22.89 0.89
N THR A 276 -25.74 23.09 -0.41
CA THR A 276 -26.69 24.09 -0.91
C THR A 276 -28.09 23.58 -0.54
N THR A 277 -28.66 24.10 0.54
CA THR A 277 -30.09 23.97 0.83
C THR A 277 -30.84 24.72 -0.26
N SER A 278 -31.20 24.03 -1.35
CA SER A 278 -32.33 24.45 -2.17
C SER A 278 -33.60 23.96 -1.47
N PRO A 279 -34.54 24.84 -1.08
CA PRO A 279 -35.83 24.40 -0.58
C PRO A 279 -36.69 24.06 -1.80
N GLN A 280 -36.65 22.80 -2.25
CA GLN A 280 -37.80 22.14 -2.89
C GLN A 280 -37.47 20.69 -3.28
N ASN A 281 -38.42 19.83 -2.93
CA ASN A 281 -38.60 18.43 -3.33
C ASN A 281 -37.61 17.42 -2.75
N GLY A 282 -38.07 16.81 -1.65
CA GLY A 282 -37.46 15.64 -1.05
C GLY A 282 -37.53 14.43 -1.96
N THR A 283 -36.38 14.03 -2.47
CA THR A 283 -35.94 12.63 -2.65
C THR A 283 -34.55 12.68 -3.29
N THR A 284 -33.49 12.66 -2.48
CA THR A 284 -32.16 12.18 -2.92
C THR A 284 -31.26 11.97 -1.70
N SER A 285 -31.29 10.77 -1.11
CA SER A 285 -30.19 10.28 -0.28
C SER A 285 -29.04 9.79 -1.18
N GLY A 286 -28.53 10.68 -2.03
CA GLY A 286 -27.28 10.46 -2.73
C GLY A 286 -26.15 10.74 -1.74
N SER A 287 -25.46 9.70 -1.26
CA SER A 287 -24.25 9.86 -0.46
C SER A 287 -23.14 10.44 -1.34
N TYR A 288 -23.08 11.77 -1.47
CA TYR A 288 -22.00 12.45 -2.16
C TYR A 288 -20.71 12.24 -1.36
N ILE A 289 -19.86 11.32 -1.82
CA ILE A 289 -18.53 11.13 -1.25
C ILE A 289 -17.71 12.36 -1.60
N SER A 290 -17.42 13.17 -0.57
CA SER A 290 -16.61 14.37 -0.75
C SER A 290 -15.20 14.00 -1.29
N PRO A 291 -14.73 14.68 -2.35
CA PRO A 291 -13.47 14.35 -3.01
C PRO A 291 -12.28 14.59 -2.07
N ARG A 292 -11.30 13.69 -2.15
CA ARG A 292 -10.08 13.72 -1.34
C ARG A 292 -8.83 13.46 -2.18
N GLY A 293 -7.75 14.16 -1.86
CA GLY A 293 -6.50 13.99 -2.59
C GLY A 293 -5.45 15.05 -2.28
N TRP A 294 -4.37 14.96 -3.06
CA TRP A 294 -3.26 15.90 -3.04
C TRP A 294 -3.53 17.13 -3.91
N PHE A 295 -3.05 18.27 -3.42
CA PHE A 295 -2.97 19.53 -4.15
C PHE A 295 -1.71 20.31 -3.69
N PRO A 296 -1.16 21.21 -4.52
CA PRO A 296 0.01 22.01 -4.15
C PRO A 296 -0.24 22.87 -2.92
N ARG A 297 0.75 22.98 -2.03
CA ARG A 297 0.66 23.78 -0.80
C ARG A 297 0.41 25.26 -1.10
N LEU A 298 0.96 25.78 -2.20
CA LEU A 298 0.76 27.16 -2.66
C LEU A 298 -0.70 27.49 -3.00
N CYS A 299 -1.56 26.48 -3.17
CA CYS A 299 -2.98 26.70 -3.44
C CYS A 299 -3.76 27.20 -2.23
N ALA A 300 -3.23 27.04 -1.02
CA ALA A 300 -4.03 27.19 0.19
C ALA A 300 -3.30 27.89 1.33
N THR A 301 -4.07 28.63 2.11
CA THR A 301 -3.64 29.26 3.36
C THR A 301 -4.36 28.58 4.53
N GLU A 302 -3.63 28.35 5.62
CA GLU A 302 -4.22 27.78 6.83
C GLU A 302 -5.18 28.81 7.44
N VAL A 303 -6.39 28.38 7.77
CA VAL A 303 -7.36 29.21 8.50
C VAL A 303 -6.94 29.18 9.97
N THR A 304 -5.92 29.96 10.33
CA THR A 304 -5.54 30.17 11.73
C THR A 304 -6.72 30.81 12.45
N GLY A 305 -7.15 30.20 13.56
CA GLY A 305 -8.38 30.56 14.24
C GLY A 305 -8.40 31.98 14.80
N ASP A 306 -8.91 32.93 14.02
CA ASP A 306 -9.55 34.16 14.54
C ASP A 306 -10.98 33.86 15.06
N LYS A 307 -11.36 32.57 15.10
CA LYS A 307 -12.62 32.06 15.64
C LYS A 307 -12.69 32.05 17.18
N ARG A 308 -11.61 32.42 17.89
CA ARG A 308 -11.62 32.58 19.37
C ARG A 308 -12.04 33.99 19.81
N ILE A 309 -11.82 35.02 18.98
CA ILE A 309 -12.18 36.41 19.29
C ILE A 309 -13.64 36.73 18.89
N GLN A 310 -14.18 36.07 17.86
CA GLN A 310 -15.57 36.31 17.45
C GLN A 310 -16.61 35.62 18.35
N ARG A 311 -16.25 34.55 19.08
CA ARG A 311 -17.15 33.87 20.03
C ARG A 311 -17.21 34.53 21.42
N LEU A 312 -16.23 35.35 21.79
CA LEU A 312 -16.22 36.13 23.04
C LEU A 312 -16.82 37.54 22.89
N LYS A 313 -17.43 37.84 21.73
CA LYS A 313 -18.17 39.09 21.48
C LYS A 313 -19.67 38.86 21.27
N GLN A 314 -20.13 37.62 21.47
CA GLN A 314 -21.55 37.25 21.36
C GLN A 314 -22.10 36.59 22.64
N ASP A 315 -21.30 36.54 23.70
CA ASP A 315 -21.71 36.29 25.08
C ASP A 315 -21.44 37.58 25.88
#